data_AF-A0A8T0ZE92-F1
#
_entry.id   AF-A0A8T0ZE92-F1
#
_cell.length_a   1.000
_cell.length_b   1.000
_cell.length_c   1.000
_cell.angle_alpha   90.00
_cell.angle_beta   90.00
_cell.angle_gamma   90.00
#
_symmetry.space_group_name_H-M   'P 1'
#
loop_
_entity.id
_entity.type
_entity.pdbx_description
1 polymer ?
#
loop_
_entity_poly.entity_id
_entity_poly.type
_entity_poly.pdbx_seq_one_letter_code
_entity_poly.pdbx_strand_id
1 'polypeptide(L)'
;MLFTALLFGNCPDDDYARVIQSLETGASLDMTQFPRGCQTLENAPQAVGRIPIRTYLDSVFDIRHDDIHYYMLINIVIILVLRFLALRFINHQKK
;
A
#
# COMPACT_ATOMS: atom_id res chain seq x y z
N MET A 1 -8.55 9.49 -2.28
CA MET A 1 -7.46 8.85 -1.49
C MET A 1 -7.17 7.42 -1.96
N LEU A 2 -8.16 6.59 -2.32
CA LEU A 2 -7.92 5.23 -2.82
C LEU A 2 -7.12 5.19 -4.14
N PHE A 3 -7.42 6.11 -5.06
CA PHE A 3 -6.82 6.15 -6.40
C PHE A 3 -5.31 6.46 -6.37
N THR A 4 -4.87 7.36 -5.50
CA THR A 4 -3.45 7.72 -5.36
C THR A 4 -2.64 6.58 -4.76
N ALA A 5 -3.20 5.85 -3.78
CA ALA A 5 -2.55 4.68 -3.20
C ALA A 5 -2.40 3.55 -4.23
N LEU A 6 -3.41 3.30 -5.06
CA LEU A 6 -3.32 2.30 -6.12
C LEU A 6 -2.37 2.71 -7.25
N LEU A 7 -2.37 3.99 -7.64
CA LEU A 7 -1.52 4.46 -8.74
C LEU A 7 -0.02 4.42 -8.37
N PHE A 8 0.32 4.79 -7.14
CA PHE A 8 1.72 4.85 -6.67
C PHE A 8 2.16 3.61 -5.89
N GLY A 9 1.23 2.79 -5.40
CA GLY A 9 1.52 1.56 -4.66
C GLY A 9 1.53 0.29 -5.52
N ASN A 10 0.92 0.32 -6.71
CA ASN A 10 0.90 -0.84 -7.60
C ASN A 10 2.25 -1.02 -8.32
N CYS A 11 3.07 -1.94 -7.81
CA CYS A 11 4.30 -2.40 -8.44
C CYS A 11 4.43 -3.91 -8.19
N PRO A 12 4.15 -4.78 -9.17
CA PRO A 12 4.23 -6.23 -8.99
C PRO A 12 5.69 -6.67 -8.81
N ASP A 13 5.90 -7.78 -8.08
CA ASP A 13 7.23 -8.14 -7.57
C ASP A 13 8.24 -8.52 -8.67
N ASP A 14 7.75 -8.99 -9.82
CA ASP A 14 8.56 -9.30 -11.00
C ASP A 14 9.11 -8.06 -11.70
N ASP A 15 8.35 -6.96 -11.68
CA ASP A 15 8.80 -5.65 -12.18
C ASP A 15 9.67 -4.94 -11.15
N TYR A 16 9.36 -5.05 -9.86
CA TYR A 16 10.17 -4.51 -8.77
C TYR A 16 11.61 -5.05 -8.79
N ALA A 17 11.77 -6.37 -8.92
CA ALA A 17 13.09 -7.01 -8.98
C ALA A 17 13.93 -6.52 -10.17
N ARG A 18 13.30 -6.32 -11.33
CA ARG A 18 13.96 -5.80 -12.54
C ARG A 18 14.45 -4.36 -12.35
N VAL A 19 13.65 -3.52 -11.71
CA VAL A 19 14.04 -2.13 -11.42
C VAL A 19 15.19 -2.08 -10.41
N ILE A 20 15.13 -2.85 -9.31
CA ILE A 20 16.22 -2.91 -8.32
C ILE A 20 17.52 -3.40 -8.97
N GLN A 21 17.46 -4.46 -9.78
CA GLN A 21 18.63 -4.98 -10.48
C GLN A 21 19.23 -3.97 -11.48
N SER A 22 18.40 -3.17 -12.13
CA SER A 22 18.88 -2.11 -13.04
C SER A 22 19.54 -0.95 -12.31
N LEU A 23 19.09 -0.63 -11.10
CA LEU A 23 19.70 0.38 -10.24
C LEU A 23 21.09 -0.07 -9.77
N GLU A 24 21.27 -1.36 -9.48
CA GLU A 24 22.57 -1.92 -9.09
C GLU A 24 23.55 -2.04 -10.27
N THR A 25 23.04 -2.38 -11.46
CA THR A 25 23.87 -2.57 -12.67
C THR A 25 24.10 -1.30 -13.48
N GLY A 26 23.42 -0.20 -13.13
CA GLY A 26 23.51 1.08 -13.84
C GLY A 26 22.91 1.04 -15.26
N ALA A 27 22.09 0.03 -15.56
CA ALA A 27 21.47 -0.14 -16.86
C ALA A 27 20.31 0.86 -17.03
N SER A 28 20.29 1.58 -18.15
CA SER A 28 19.18 2.48 -18.49
C SER A 28 17.96 1.67 -18.94
N LEU A 29 17.03 1.41 -18.02
CA LEU A 29 15.70 0.90 -18.36
C LEU A 29 14.77 2.05 -18.75
N ASP A 30 13.97 1.83 -19.78
CA ASP A 30 12.86 2.72 -20.11
C ASP A 30 11.76 2.57 -19.05
N MET A 31 11.68 3.55 -18.15
CA MET A 31 10.74 3.57 -17.04
C MET A 31 9.28 3.82 -17.47
N THR A 32 9.03 4.17 -18.74
CA THR A 32 7.67 4.42 -19.26
C THR A 32 6.84 3.15 -19.44
N GLN A 33 7.49 1.99 -19.55
CA GLN A 33 6.82 0.69 -19.66
C GLN A 33 6.34 0.16 -18.29
N PHE A 34 6.90 0.67 -17.19
CA PHE A 34 6.60 0.19 -15.85
C PHE A 34 5.47 1.00 -15.18
N PRO A 35 4.69 0.38 -14.27
CA PRO A 35 3.72 1.07 -13.44
C PRO A 35 4.37 2.26 -12.70
N ARG A 36 3.60 3.33 -12.49
CA ARG A 36 4.08 4.55 -11.82
C ARG A 36 4.69 4.29 -10.44
N GLY A 37 4.23 3.27 -9.71
CA GLY A 37 4.81 2.87 -8.42
C GLY A 37 6.21 2.23 -8.48
N CYS A 38 6.60 1.68 -9.64
CA CYS A 38 7.94 1.11 -9.87
C CYS A 38 8.93 2.15 -10.43
N GLN A 39 8.48 3.35 -10.81
CA GLN A 39 9.37 4.38 -11.34
C GLN A 39 10.32 4.87 -10.24
N THR A 40 11.56 5.17 -10.62
CA THR A 40 12.56 5.70 -9.69
C THR A 40 12.19 7.14 -9.34
N LEU A 41 12.35 7.50 -8.07
CA LEU A 41 12.15 8.88 -7.62
C LEU A 41 13.22 9.80 -8.24
N GLU A 42 12.80 10.67 -9.16
CA GLU A 42 13.64 11.75 -9.64
C GLU A 42 13.61 12.92 -8.65
N ASN A 43 14.78 13.53 -8.41
CA ASN A 43 14.96 14.68 -7.52
C ASN A 43 14.70 14.42 -6.01
N ALA A 44 14.94 13.18 -5.54
CA ALA A 44 14.94 12.90 -4.11
C ALA A 44 16.11 13.60 -3.39
N PRO A 45 15.94 14.07 -2.12
CA PRO A 45 17.04 14.59 -1.32
C PRO A 45 18.18 13.57 -1.22
N GLN A 46 19.43 14.02 -1.16
CA GLN A 46 20.62 13.14 -1.18
C GLN A 46 20.62 12.07 -0.06
N ALA A 47 19.87 12.31 1.02
CA ALA A 47 19.68 11.38 2.13
C ALA A 47 18.86 10.12 1.77
N VAL A 48 18.04 10.17 0.71
CA VAL A 48 17.10 9.10 0.33
C VAL A 48 17.63 8.23 -0.83
N GLY A 49 18.57 8.75 -1.63
CA GLY A 49 19.15 8.02 -2.76
C GLY A 49 18.17 7.76 -3.93
N ARG A 50 18.65 7.10 -4.98
CA ARG A 50 17.82 6.66 -6.12
C ARG A 50 17.09 5.37 -5.76
N ILE A 51 15.93 5.50 -5.12
CA ILE A 51 15.08 4.37 -4.75
C ILE A 51 13.72 4.46 -5.47
N PRO A 52 13.05 3.32 -5.73
CA PRO A 52 11.72 3.33 -6.32
C PRO A 52 10.68 3.92 -5.35
N ILE A 53 9.62 4.51 -5.91
CA ILE A 53 8.56 5.21 -5.16
C ILE A 53 7.93 4.29 -4.08
N ARG A 54 7.73 3.00 -4.39
CA ARG A 54 7.22 2.00 -3.43
C ARG A 54 8.10 1.89 -2.18
N THR A 55 9.43 1.82 -2.30
CA THR A 55 10.36 1.69 -1.16
C THR A 55 10.37 2.94 -0.29
N TYR A 56 10.24 4.12 -0.89
CA TYR A 56 10.09 5.36 -0.12
C TYR A 56 8.78 5.38 0.67
N LEU A 57 7.66 5.01 0.04
CA LEU A 57 6.36 4.96 0.71
C LEU A 57 6.35 3.90 1.83
N ASP A 58 7.01 2.77 1.63
CA ASP A 58 7.11 1.73 2.66
C ASP A 58 7.96 2.18 3.84
N SER A 59 9.12 2.82 3.61
CA SER A 59 9.99 3.30 4.68
C SER A 59 9.44 4.47 5.50
N VAL A 60 8.67 5.38 4.88
CA VAL A 60 8.13 6.56 5.56
C VAL A 60 6.77 6.29 6.19
N PHE A 61 5.93 5.51 5.54
CA PHE A 61 4.54 5.30 5.95
C PHE A 61 4.25 3.87 6.45
N ASP A 62 5.23 2.96 6.48
CA ASP A 62 5.10 1.55 6.89
C ASP A 62 3.87 0.88 6.26
N ILE A 63 3.61 1.16 4.98
CA ILE A 63 2.39 0.73 4.30
C ILE A 63 2.52 -0.73 3.88
N ARG A 64 2.35 -1.63 4.86
CA ARG A 64 2.13 -3.06 4.63
C ARG A 64 0.83 -3.28 3.87
N HIS A 65 0.94 -3.41 2.55
CA HIS A 65 -0.20 -3.70 1.67
C HIS A 65 -0.78 -5.10 1.90
N ASP A 66 0.02 -6.06 2.37
CA ASP A 66 -0.44 -7.44 2.62
C ASP A 66 -1.48 -7.54 3.74
N ASP A 67 -1.44 -6.62 4.72
CA ASP A 67 -2.33 -6.65 5.88
C ASP A 67 -3.64 -5.87 5.67
N ILE A 68 -3.82 -5.19 4.53
CA ILE A 68 -5.03 -4.39 4.25
C ILE A 68 -6.30 -5.23 4.39
N HIS A 69 -6.27 -6.47 3.90
CA HIS A 69 -7.39 -7.40 4.00
C HIS A 69 -7.73 -7.75 5.46
N TYR A 70 -6.70 -7.91 6.31
CA TYR A 70 -6.85 -8.21 7.72
C TYR A 70 -7.48 -7.04 8.49
N TYR A 71 -7.00 -5.81 8.25
CA TYR A 71 -7.57 -4.61 8.86
C TYR A 71 -9.00 -4.34 8.39
N MET A 72 -9.32 -4.58 7.12
CA MET A 72 -10.70 -4.49 6.61
C MET A 72 -11.61 -5.52 7.27
N LEU A 73 -11.15 -6.77 7.41
CA LEU A 73 -11.91 -7.83 8.06
C LEU A 73 -12.19 -7.49 9.53
N ILE A 74 -11.20 -7.01 10.28
CA ILE A 74 -11.37 -6.55 11.67
C ILE A 74 -12.43 -5.46 11.78
N ASN A 75 -12.38 -4.45 10.91
CA ASN A 75 -13.37 -3.37 10.92
C ASN A 75 -14.79 -3.90 10.68
N ILE A 76 -14.97 -4.81 9.72
CA ILE A 76 -16.26 -5.45 9.45
C ILE A 76 -16.75 -6.22 10.67
N VAL A 77 -15.89 -7.02 11.31
CA VAL A 77 -16.25 -7.80 12.50
C VAL A 77 -16.71 -6.88 13.64
N ILE A 78 -15.99 -5.78 13.90
CA ILE A 78 -16.34 -4.81 14.95
C ILE A 78 -17.73 -4.22 14.68
N ILE A 79 -18.01 -3.80 13.44
CA ILE A 79 -19.32 -3.25 13.06
C ILE A 79 -20.44 -4.27 13.27
N LEU A 80 -20.20 -5.53 12.89
CA LEU A 80 -21.19 -6.60 13.08
C LEU A 80 -21.46 -6.89 14.56
N VAL A 81 -20.41 -6.91 15.40
CA VAL A 81 -20.55 -7.09 16.85
C VAL A 81 -21.34 -5.94 17.46
N LEU A 82 -21.01 -4.69 17.13
CA LEU A 82 -21.74 -3.52 17.61
C LEU A 82 -23.21 -3.54 17.17
N ARG A 83 -23.47 -3.90 15.91
CA ARG A 83 -24.84 -4.05 15.39
C ARG A 83 -25.61 -5.13 16.16
N PHE A 84 -24.98 -6.27 16.42
CA PHE A 84 -25.61 -7.35 17.18
C PHE A 84 -25.91 -6.94 18.63
N LEU A 85 -24.98 -6.25 19.28
CA LEU A 85 -25.19 -5.70 20.62
C LEU A 85 -26.31 -4.67 20.65
N ALA A 86 -26.38 -3.77 19.66
CA ALA A 86 -27.45 -2.80 19.54
C ALA A 86 -28.83 -3.47 19.38
N LEU A 87 -28.93 -4.49 18.53
CA LEU A 87 -30.16 -5.28 18.36
C LEU A 87 -30.55 -6.01 19.65
N ARG A 88 -29.59 -6.62 20.34
CA ARG A 88 -29.82 -7.28 21.64
C ARG A 88 -30.31 -6.28 22.69
N PHE A 89 -29.73 -5.09 22.72
CA PHE A 89 -30.12 -4.03 23.67
C PHE A 89 -31.56 -3.56 23.41
N ILE A 90 -31.92 -3.30 22.14
CA ILE A 90 -33.29 -2.94 21.75
C ILE A 90 -34.27 -4.06 22.09
N ASN A 91 -33.91 -5.32 21.83
CA ASN A 91 -34.77 -6.46 22.14
C ASN A 91 -34.99 -6.61 23.66
N HIS A 92 -33.95 -6.33 24.48
CA HIS A 92 -34.05 -6.40 25.94
C HIS A 92 -34.85 -5.24 26.54
N GLN A 93 -34.87 -4.06 25.90
CA GLN A 93 -35.67 -2.90 26.34
C GLN A 93 -37.16 -3.03 25.99
N LYS A 94 -37.52 -3.91 25.05
CA LYS A 94 -38.91 -4.14 24.62
C LYS A 94 -39.65 -5.21 25.43
N LYS A 95 -38.98 -5.89 26.37
CA LYS A 95 -39.56 -6.90 27.25
C LYS A 95 -39.71 -6.31 28.65
#